data_AF-A0A9P0YVA9-F1
#
_entry.id   AF-A0A9P0YVA9-F1
#
_cell.length_a   1.000
_cell.length_b   1.000
_cell.length_c   1.000
_cell.angle_alpha   90.00
_cell.angle_beta   90.00
_cell.angle_gamma   90.00
#
_symmetry.space_group_name_H-M   'P 1'
#
loop_
_entity.id
_entity.type
_entity.pdbx_description
1 polymer ?
#
loop_
_entity_poly.entity_id
_entity_poly.type
_entity_poly.pdbx_seq_one_letter_code
_entity_poly.pdbx_strand_id
1 'polypeptide(L)'
;MINRRALDALRSTETVELESGLSLVPRVKLIITVSRADNSVSPLDEWKLKRSLIDYLKNTHSVSVQEEDLQVRRFKDLNKRKRDEPVARGSFCIRDLGFLAKLLSSKTEKDDVKAFEKKFREWRRGIVEGMDGMDVNIEGTKFKLSVVLPASDDFEAMKKEWEEIAAFGGRGYQKDSGIQPDTIVLKGLPSRWFAETRVSPKPSVLVSHTIFSMFGEIRNLDVAEDNNIGKDVGGDEGNFISGLQCKIVVRFEKHKDFCNALNALSGRSLQKLGSRLLADYDVTWDKDGYFRNARNQTGVRDRLALANESWSERVEAPRSRSYNYSHVDGQRKRFKE
;
A
#
# COMPACT_ATOMS: atom_id res chain seq x y z
N MET A 1 -27.23 -0.55 12.05
CA MET A 1 -26.30 -0.99 13.11
C MET A 1 -25.74 -2.35 12.72
N ILE A 2 -24.56 -2.38 12.08
CA ILE A 2 -23.85 -3.65 11.85
C ILE A 2 -23.31 -4.10 13.21
N ASN A 3 -23.63 -5.33 13.58
CA ASN A 3 -23.36 -5.87 14.90
C ASN A 3 -21.84 -6.07 15.05
N ARG A 4 -21.17 -5.30 15.91
CA ARG A 4 -19.70 -5.35 16.15
C ARG A 4 -19.17 -6.76 16.44
N ARG A 5 -20.03 -7.68 16.86
CA ARG A 5 -19.71 -9.11 17.09
C ARG A 5 -19.46 -9.93 15.81
N ALA A 6 -19.78 -9.43 14.61
CA ALA A 6 -19.68 -10.20 13.37
C ALA A 6 -18.29 -10.12 12.68
N LEU A 7 -17.46 -9.14 13.02
CA LEU A 7 -16.18 -8.92 12.30
C LEU A 7 -15.16 -10.05 12.52
N ASP A 8 -15.19 -10.70 13.69
CA ASP A 8 -14.32 -11.84 14.05
C ASP A 8 -14.63 -13.10 13.22
N ALA A 9 -15.84 -13.19 12.65
CA ALA A 9 -16.34 -14.35 11.92
C ALA A 9 -16.43 -14.14 10.40
N LEU A 10 -15.98 -12.98 9.90
CA LEU A 10 -16.05 -12.65 8.48
C LEU A 10 -15.14 -13.55 7.67
N ARG A 11 -15.70 -14.18 6.63
CA ARG A 11 -14.92 -14.95 5.68
C ARG A 11 -14.19 -14.03 4.71
N SER A 12 -13.02 -14.43 4.23
CA SER A 12 -12.25 -13.74 3.18
C SER A 12 -13.02 -13.60 1.85
N THR A 13 -14.17 -14.26 1.71
CA THR A 13 -15.05 -14.23 0.52
C THR A 13 -16.35 -13.44 0.74
N GLU A 14 -16.56 -12.87 1.93
CA GLU A 14 -17.76 -12.10 2.25
C GLU A 14 -17.54 -10.61 2.01
N THR A 15 -18.58 -9.96 1.47
CA THR A 15 -18.65 -8.51 1.32
C THR A 15 -19.05 -7.87 2.63
N VAL A 16 -18.38 -6.79 3.03
CA VAL A 16 -18.71 -6.04 4.25
C VAL A 16 -19.30 -4.69 3.85
N GLU A 17 -20.55 -4.45 4.20
CA GLU A 17 -21.16 -3.13 4.01
C GLU A 17 -20.55 -2.14 5.04
N LEU A 18 -20.13 -0.98 4.57
CA LEU A 18 -19.64 0.12 5.38
C LEU A 18 -20.66 1.26 5.38
N GLU A 19 -20.50 2.19 6.32
CA GLU A 19 -21.28 3.42 6.32
C GLU A 19 -20.95 4.31 5.10
N SER A 20 -21.82 5.28 4.82
CA SER A 20 -21.70 6.20 3.68
C SER A 20 -21.81 5.54 2.29
N GLY A 21 -22.44 4.36 2.20
CA GLY A 21 -22.67 3.67 0.93
C GLY A 21 -21.39 3.12 0.31
N LEU A 22 -20.43 2.73 1.14
CA LEU A 22 -19.25 1.99 0.71
C LEU A 22 -19.40 0.52 1.10
N SER A 23 -18.77 -0.37 0.36
CA SER A 23 -18.69 -1.79 0.71
C SER A 23 -17.31 -2.33 0.42
N LEU A 24 -16.80 -3.19 1.29
CA LEU A 24 -15.60 -3.97 1.05
C LEU A 24 -15.94 -5.23 0.29
N VAL A 25 -15.44 -5.34 -0.93
CA VAL A 25 -15.62 -6.50 -1.80
C VAL A 25 -14.37 -7.36 -1.74
N PRO A 26 -14.49 -8.67 -1.53
CA PRO A 26 -13.34 -9.55 -1.46
C PRO A 26 -12.58 -9.59 -2.79
N ARG A 27 -11.25 -9.62 -2.72
CA ARG A 27 -10.36 -9.72 -3.88
C ARG A 27 -9.13 -10.58 -3.56
N VAL A 28 -8.54 -11.14 -4.61
CA VAL A 28 -7.19 -11.71 -4.55
C VAL A 28 -6.34 -10.98 -5.57
N LYS A 29 -5.47 -10.08 -5.08
CA LYS A 29 -4.52 -9.35 -5.90
C LYS A 29 -3.23 -10.14 -6.03
N LEU A 30 -2.71 -10.22 -7.24
CA LEU A 30 -1.45 -10.87 -7.56
C LEU A 30 -0.60 -9.89 -8.37
N ILE A 31 0.65 -9.72 -7.96
CA ILE A 31 1.63 -8.87 -8.65
C ILE A 31 2.41 -9.76 -9.60
N ILE A 32 2.42 -9.38 -10.88
CA ILE A 32 3.15 -10.08 -11.93
C ILE A 32 4.39 -9.26 -12.26
N THR A 33 5.53 -9.93 -12.34
CA THR A 33 6.75 -9.42 -12.92
C THR A 33 7.13 -10.30 -14.11
N VAL A 34 7.41 -9.68 -15.25
CA VAL A 34 7.77 -10.40 -16.47
C VAL A 34 9.24 -10.11 -16.77
N SER A 35 10.05 -11.15 -16.88
CA SER A 35 11.45 -11.08 -17.31
C SER A 35 11.66 -11.83 -18.62
N ARG A 36 12.77 -11.55 -19.30
CA ARG A 36 13.12 -12.26 -20.54
C ARG A 36 13.65 -13.65 -20.19
N ALA A 37 13.18 -14.67 -20.89
CA ALA A 37 13.80 -16.00 -20.83
C ALA A 37 14.85 -16.17 -21.96
N ASP A 38 14.62 -15.53 -23.12
CA ASP A 38 15.52 -15.56 -24.27
C ASP A 38 16.30 -14.23 -24.46
N ASN A 39 17.35 -14.27 -25.29
CA ASN A 39 18.18 -13.11 -25.62
C ASN A 39 17.49 -12.07 -26.54
N SER A 40 16.20 -12.23 -26.84
CA SER A 40 15.49 -11.34 -27.74
C SER A 40 15.12 -10.02 -27.05
N VAL A 41 15.20 -8.93 -27.82
CA VAL A 41 14.82 -7.58 -27.38
C VAL A 41 13.42 -7.22 -27.90
N SER A 42 12.61 -8.23 -28.25
CA SER A 42 11.27 -7.99 -28.77
C SER A 42 10.43 -7.27 -27.70
N PRO A 43 9.61 -6.29 -28.13
CA PRO A 43 8.67 -5.65 -27.22
C PRO A 43 7.64 -6.68 -26.77
N LEU A 44 7.29 -6.66 -25.50
CA LEU A 44 6.20 -7.47 -24.97
C LEU A 44 4.87 -6.92 -25.52
N ASP A 45 4.10 -7.78 -26.18
CA ASP A 45 2.71 -7.51 -26.53
C ASP A 45 1.84 -7.65 -25.26
N GLU A 46 1.41 -6.51 -24.72
CA GLU A 46 0.61 -6.45 -23.51
C GLU A 46 -0.73 -7.17 -23.68
N TRP A 47 -1.41 -7.00 -24.81
CA TRP A 47 -2.74 -7.58 -25.05
C TRP A 47 -2.67 -9.10 -25.15
N LYS A 48 -1.67 -9.65 -25.85
CA LYS A 48 -1.48 -11.10 -25.95
C LYS A 48 -1.11 -11.71 -24.61
N LEU A 49 -0.23 -11.06 -23.84
CA LEU A 49 0.07 -11.53 -22.48
C LEU A 49 -1.20 -11.56 -21.63
N LYS A 50 -2.02 -10.50 -21.70
CA LYS A 50 -3.28 -10.45 -20.95
C LYS A 50 -4.20 -11.62 -21.28
N ARG A 51 -4.41 -11.86 -22.57
CA ARG A 51 -5.27 -12.94 -23.05
C ARG A 51 -4.77 -14.32 -22.63
N SER A 52 -3.47 -14.58 -22.79
CA SER A 52 -2.85 -15.84 -22.36
C SER A 52 -3.02 -16.11 -20.87
N LEU A 53 -2.90 -15.08 -20.02
CA LEU A 53 -3.10 -15.21 -18.58
C LEU A 53 -4.56 -15.49 -18.24
N ILE A 54 -5.51 -14.80 -18.89
CA ILE A 54 -6.94 -15.03 -18.70
C ILE A 54 -7.33 -16.45 -19.12
N ASP A 55 -6.84 -16.91 -20.27
CA ASP A 55 -7.11 -18.25 -20.78
C ASP A 55 -6.51 -19.33 -19.86
N TYR A 56 -5.30 -19.11 -19.34
CA TYR A 56 -4.69 -20.01 -18.35
C TYR A 56 -5.52 -20.10 -17.06
N LEU A 57 -5.92 -18.96 -16.50
CA LEU A 57 -6.72 -18.93 -15.26
C LEU A 57 -8.08 -19.60 -15.44
N LYS A 58 -8.69 -19.43 -16.61
CA LYS A 58 -9.95 -20.09 -16.96
C LYS A 58 -9.79 -21.60 -17.10
N ASN A 59 -8.74 -22.07 -17.78
CA ASN A 59 -8.54 -23.50 -18.06
C ASN A 59 -8.01 -24.27 -16.84
N THR A 60 -7.07 -23.69 -16.09
CA THR A 60 -6.38 -24.37 -14.99
C THR A 60 -7.14 -24.23 -13.67
N HIS A 61 -7.71 -23.04 -13.41
CA HIS A 61 -8.31 -22.73 -12.10
C HIS A 61 -9.82 -22.47 -12.17
N SER A 62 -10.44 -22.55 -13.36
CA SER A 62 -11.86 -22.22 -13.57
C SER A 62 -12.23 -20.80 -13.07
N VAL A 63 -11.25 -19.89 -13.07
CA VAL A 63 -11.43 -18.50 -12.63
C VAL A 63 -11.77 -17.64 -13.84
N SER A 64 -12.84 -16.85 -13.74
CA SER A 64 -13.12 -15.78 -14.70
C SER A 64 -12.51 -14.47 -14.22
N VAL A 65 -11.66 -13.84 -15.04
CA VAL A 65 -11.06 -12.52 -14.78
C VAL A 65 -11.42 -11.60 -15.94
N GLN A 66 -11.84 -10.38 -15.64
CA GLN A 66 -12.11 -9.35 -16.64
C GLN A 66 -10.80 -8.72 -17.13
N GLU A 67 -10.76 -8.21 -18.36
CA GLU A 67 -9.52 -7.63 -18.92
C GLU A 67 -9.13 -6.33 -18.20
N GLU A 68 -10.12 -5.61 -17.66
CA GLU A 68 -9.97 -4.40 -16.85
C GLU A 68 -9.30 -4.67 -15.50
N ASP A 69 -9.47 -5.89 -14.96
CA ASP A 69 -8.87 -6.32 -13.70
C ASP A 69 -7.39 -6.69 -13.86
N LEU A 70 -6.88 -6.76 -15.09
CA LEU A 70 -5.49 -7.07 -15.41
C LEU A 70 -4.78 -5.83 -15.97
N GLN A 71 -3.90 -5.28 -15.14
CA GLN A 71 -3.04 -4.16 -15.51
C GLN A 71 -1.65 -4.69 -15.82
N VAL A 72 -1.17 -4.46 -17.04
CA VAL A 72 0.20 -4.78 -17.46
C VAL A 72 0.80 -3.50 -17.99
N ARG A 73 2.04 -3.21 -17.60
CA ARG A 73 2.80 -2.06 -18.06
C ARG A 73 4.19 -2.49 -18.45
N ARG A 74 4.57 -2.21 -19.69
CA ARG A 74 5.95 -2.33 -20.15
C ARG A 74 6.83 -1.19 -19.63
N PHE A 75 8.10 -1.49 -19.40
CA PHE A 75 9.08 -0.44 -19.11
C PHE A 75 9.51 0.27 -20.39
N LYS A 76 9.61 1.62 -20.35
CA LYS A 76 9.89 2.48 -21.53
C LYS A 76 11.30 2.31 -22.12
N ASP A 77 12.28 1.86 -21.32
CA ASP A 77 13.70 1.75 -21.71
C ASP A 77 14.21 0.30 -21.69
N LEU A 78 13.71 -0.54 -22.61
CA LEU A 78 14.08 -1.96 -22.69
C LEU A 78 15.55 -2.24 -23.08
N ASN A 79 16.21 -1.26 -23.71
CA ASN A 79 17.59 -1.39 -24.23
C ASN A 79 18.67 -0.97 -23.21
N LYS A 80 18.31 -0.19 -22.18
CA LYS A 80 19.23 0.23 -21.11
C LYS A 80 19.21 -0.73 -19.91
N ARG A 81 18.29 -1.69 -19.93
CA ARG A 81 18.08 -2.65 -18.85
C ARG A 81 19.02 -3.83 -18.98
N LYS A 82 19.49 -4.32 -17.83
CA LYS A 82 20.31 -5.54 -17.76
C LYS A 82 19.47 -6.76 -18.14
N ARG A 83 20.16 -7.85 -18.48
CA ARG A 83 19.55 -9.10 -18.96
C ARG A 83 18.49 -9.66 -18.00
N ASP A 84 18.77 -9.61 -16.70
CA ASP A 84 17.92 -10.18 -15.66
C ASP A 84 16.87 -9.19 -15.13
N GLU A 85 16.86 -7.96 -15.65
CA GLU A 85 15.90 -6.95 -15.22
C GLU A 85 14.52 -7.19 -15.86
N PRO A 86 13.44 -6.90 -15.12
CA PRO A 86 12.10 -7.12 -15.62
C PRO A 86 11.78 -6.18 -16.79
N VAL A 87 11.04 -6.71 -17.76
CA VAL A 87 10.60 -6.00 -18.98
C VAL A 87 9.19 -5.43 -18.86
N ALA A 88 8.37 -6.05 -18.02
CA ALA A 88 7.07 -5.52 -17.67
C ALA A 88 6.72 -5.85 -16.22
N ARG A 89 5.83 -5.03 -15.67
CA ARG A 89 5.20 -5.26 -14.38
C ARG A 89 3.70 -5.16 -14.54
N GLY A 90 2.97 -6.00 -13.85
CA GLY A 90 1.53 -5.97 -13.83
C GLY A 90 0.96 -6.32 -12.48
N SER A 91 -0.34 -6.16 -12.37
CA SER A 91 -1.15 -6.67 -11.27
C SER A 91 -2.47 -7.16 -11.83
N PHE A 92 -2.96 -8.26 -11.29
CA PHE A 92 -4.31 -8.73 -11.56
C PHE A 92 -5.09 -8.99 -10.29
N CYS A 93 -6.39 -8.73 -10.36
CA CYS A 93 -7.31 -8.91 -9.25
C CYS A 93 -8.36 -9.95 -9.61
N ILE A 94 -8.43 -11.04 -8.86
CA ILE A 94 -9.54 -12.00 -8.94
C ILE A 94 -10.62 -11.54 -7.96
N ARG A 95 -11.81 -11.21 -8.46
CA ARG A 95 -12.91 -10.68 -7.65
C ARG A 95 -14.12 -11.61 -7.56
N ASP A 96 -14.36 -12.42 -8.59
CA ASP A 96 -15.36 -13.49 -8.50
C ASP A 96 -14.81 -14.65 -7.68
N LEU A 97 -15.12 -14.65 -6.39
CA LEU A 97 -14.75 -15.70 -5.45
C LEU A 97 -15.97 -16.56 -5.05
N GLY A 98 -17.11 -16.38 -5.72
CA GLY A 98 -18.35 -17.09 -5.40
C GLY A 98 -18.24 -18.60 -5.61
N PHE A 99 -17.47 -19.03 -6.61
CA PHE A 99 -17.19 -20.45 -6.84
C PHE A 99 -16.33 -21.05 -5.72
N LEU A 100 -15.35 -20.30 -5.19
CA LEU A 100 -14.50 -20.73 -4.08
C LEU A 100 -15.28 -20.82 -2.80
N ALA A 101 -16.14 -19.84 -2.52
CA ALA A 101 -16.99 -19.88 -1.33
C ALA A 101 -17.80 -21.18 -1.30
N LYS A 102 -18.37 -21.61 -2.43
CA LYS A 102 -19.10 -22.88 -2.56
C LYS A 102 -18.18 -24.10 -2.41
N LEU A 103 -17.04 -24.13 -3.12
CA LEU A 103 -16.09 -25.25 -3.11
C LEU A 103 -15.46 -25.50 -1.73
N LEU A 104 -15.17 -24.41 -1.02
CA LEU A 104 -14.56 -24.47 0.32
C LEU A 104 -15.61 -24.78 1.39
N SER A 105 -16.84 -24.26 1.24
CA SER A 105 -17.96 -24.58 2.15
C SER A 105 -18.45 -26.02 2.00
N SER A 106 -18.33 -26.64 0.82
CA SER A 106 -18.70 -28.05 0.65
C SER A 106 -17.69 -29.01 1.29
N LYS A 107 -16.45 -28.57 1.49
CA LYS A 107 -15.36 -29.38 2.03
C LYS A 107 -15.14 -29.17 3.54
N THR A 108 -15.87 -28.27 4.17
CA THR A 108 -15.63 -27.82 5.55
C THR A 108 -16.94 -27.85 6.34
N GLU A 109 -16.89 -28.22 7.61
CA GLU A 109 -18.06 -28.12 8.49
C GLU A 109 -18.53 -26.65 8.56
N LYS A 110 -19.84 -26.43 8.65
CA LYS A 110 -20.48 -25.13 8.36
C LYS A 110 -19.96 -23.94 9.19
N ASP A 111 -19.31 -24.19 10.32
CA ASP A 111 -18.91 -23.15 11.29
C ASP A 111 -17.39 -23.03 11.53
N ASP A 112 -16.54 -23.81 10.86
CA ASP A 112 -15.08 -23.70 11.05
C ASP A 112 -14.45 -22.65 10.12
N VAL A 113 -14.54 -21.38 10.53
CA VAL A 113 -13.93 -20.24 9.83
C VAL A 113 -12.41 -20.41 9.67
N LYS A 114 -11.72 -21.02 10.65
CA LYS A 114 -10.27 -21.20 10.58
C LYS A 114 -9.88 -22.23 9.53
N ALA A 115 -10.61 -23.34 9.45
CA ALA A 115 -10.38 -24.34 8.40
C ALA A 115 -10.69 -23.77 7.00
N PHE A 116 -11.72 -22.94 6.87
CA PHE A 116 -12.01 -22.23 5.62
C PHE A 116 -10.84 -21.32 5.19
N GLU A 117 -10.37 -20.47 6.10
CA GLU A 117 -9.26 -19.55 5.82
C GLU A 117 -7.96 -20.28 5.46
N LYS A 118 -7.66 -21.40 6.14
CA LYS A 118 -6.50 -22.24 5.81
C LYS A 118 -6.56 -22.75 4.37
N LYS A 119 -7.70 -23.31 3.96
CA LYS A 119 -7.88 -23.82 2.59
C LYS A 119 -7.86 -22.70 1.55
N PHE A 120 -8.44 -21.54 1.89
CA PHE A 120 -8.37 -20.37 1.02
C PHE A 120 -6.92 -19.93 0.78
N ARG A 121 -6.06 -19.97 1.81
CA ARG A 121 -4.63 -19.70 1.66
C ARG A 121 -3.89 -20.76 0.86
N GLU A 122 -4.18 -22.04 1.09
CA GLU A 122 -3.61 -23.13 0.30
C GLU A 122 -3.96 -22.97 -1.18
N TRP A 123 -5.21 -22.62 -1.49
CA TRP A 123 -5.62 -22.29 -2.86
C TRP A 123 -4.89 -21.06 -3.42
N ARG A 124 -4.78 -19.96 -2.66
CA ARG A 124 -4.03 -18.75 -3.07
C ARG A 124 -2.58 -19.09 -3.39
N ARG A 125 -1.93 -19.87 -2.54
CA ARG A 125 -0.55 -20.34 -2.73
C ARG A 125 -0.44 -21.26 -3.94
N GLY A 126 -1.39 -22.16 -4.15
CA GLY A 126 -1.40 -23.04 -5.33
C GLY A 126 -1.48 -22.27 -6.66
N ILE A 127 -2.19 -21.13 -6.71
CA ILE A 127 -2.18 -20.26 -7.88
C ILE A 127 -0.80 -19.63 -8.08
N VAL A 128 -0.20 -19.11 -7.00
CA VAL A 128 1.12 -18.49 -7.07
C VAL A 128 2.16 -19.51 -7.54
N GLU A 129 2.19 -20.70 -6.93
CA GLU A 129 3.12 -21.78 -7.30
C GLU A 129 2.90 -22.30 -8.73
N GLY A 130 1.66 -22.29 -9.22
CA GLY A 130 1.35 -22.69 -10.59
C GLY A 130 1.79 -21.67 -11.65
N MET A 131 1.83 -20.39 -11.29
CA MET A 131 2.16 -19.30 -12.21
C MET A 131 3.61 -18.80 -12.07
N ASP A 132 4.18 -18.85 -10.86
CA ASP A 132 5.54 -18.41 -10.60
C ASP A 132 6.55 -19.35 -11.30
N GLY A 133 7.41 -18.77 -12.12
CA GLY A 133 8.34 -19.51 -12.96
C GLY A 133 7.75 -20.04 -14.27
N MET A 134 6.49 -19.72 -14.60
CA MET A 134 5.89 -20.12 -15.88
C MET A 134 6.57 -19.43 -17.07
N ASP A 135 6.98 -20.22 -18.06
CA ASP A 135 7.49 -19.70 -19.33
C ASP A 135 6.33 -19.44 -20.30
N VAL A 136 6.14 -18.17 -20.65
CA VAL A 136 5.11 -17.73 -21.60
C VAL A 136 5.78 -17.44 -22.94
N ASN A 137 5.36 -18.14 -24.00
CA ASN A 137 5.79 -17.87 -25.36
C ASN A 137 4.81 -16.91 -26.04
N ILE A 138 5.28 -15.72 -26.41
CA ILE A 138 4.52 -14.73 -27.16
C ILE A 138 5.28 -14.44 -28.45
N GLU A 139 4.66 -14.78 -29.59
CA GLU A 139 5.22 -14.56 -30.94
C GLU A 139 6.63 -15.14 -31.14
N GLY A 140 6.93 -16.28 -30.51
CA GLY A 140 8.25 -16.92 -30.61
C GLY A 140 9.29 -16.38 -29.64
N THR A 141 8.93 -15.41 -28.79
CA THR A 141 9.76 -14.95 -27.67
C THR A 141 9.30 -15.58 -26.38
N LYS A 142 10.22 -16.18 -25.62
CA LYS A 142 9.93 -16.69 -24.28
C LYS A 142 10.16 -15.62 -23.22
N PHE A 143 9.16 -15.48 -22.35
CA PHE A 143 9.20 -14.65 -21.16
C PHE A 143 9.01 -15.53 -19.94
N LYS A 144 9.72 -15.21 -18.86
CA LYS A 144 9.53 -15.88 -17.57
C LYS A 144 8.62 -15.01 -16.71
N LEU A 145 7.55 -15.61 -16.21
CA LEU A 145 6.62 -14.99 -15.29
C LEU A 145 7.10 -15.20 -13.85
N SER A 146 7.07 -14.15 -13.04
CA SER A 146 7.15 -14.28 -11.58
C SER A 146 5.93 -13.65 -10.95
N VAL A 147 5.30 -14.37 -10.01
CA VAL A 147 4.04 -13.97 -9.39
C VAL A 147 4.21 -13.93 -7.89
N VAL A 148 3.80 -12.82 -7.29
CA VAL A 148 3.94 -12.59 -5.85
C VAL A 148 2.63 -12.05 -5.28
N LEU A 149 2.27 -12.53 -4.10
CA LEU A 149 1.17 -11.96 -3.31
C LEU A 149 1.65 -10.65 -2.66
N PRO A 150 0.90 -9.55 -2.78
CA PRO A 150 1.25 -8.32 -2.09
C PRO A 150 1.16 -8.52 -0.57
N ALA A 151 2.16 -8.03 0.15
CA ALA A 151 2.21 -8.14 1.62
C ALA A 151 0.98 -7.50 2.30
N SER A 152 0.35 -6.51 1.65
CA SER A 152 -0.89 -5.86 2.13
C SER A 152 -2.10 -6.81 2.21
N ASP A 153 -2.11 -7.89 1.44
CA ASP A 153 -3.23 -8.83 1.35
C ASP A 153 -3.01 -10.09 2.20
N ASP A 154 -1.88 -10.15 2.94
CA ASP A 154 -1.57 -11.22 3.89
C ASP A 154 -1.50 -10.71 5.33
N PHE A 155 -2.66 -10.78 6.00
CA PHE A 155 -2.78 -10.44 7.42
C PHE A 155 -1.87 -11.29 8.32
N GLU A 156 -1.66 -12.57 8.03
CA GLU A 156 -0.83 -13.42 8.89
C GLU A 156 0.65 -13.15 8.73
N ALA A 157 1.11 -12.87 7.51
CA ALA A 157 2.48 -12.43 7.30
C ALA A 157 2.74 -11.10 8.02
N MET A 158 1.83 -10.13 7.89
CA MET A 158 1.94 -8.86 8.64
C MET A 158 1.92 -9.11 10.15
N LYS A 159 1.06 -10.01 10.62
CA LYS A 159 0.96 -10.37 12.04
C LYS A 159 2.24 -10.95 12.58
N LYS A 160 2.79 -11.92 11.85
CA LYS A 160 4.06 -12.54 12.18
C LYS A 160 5.19 -11.52 12.20
N GLU A 161 5.22 -10.59 11.24
CA GLU A 161 6.24 -9.55 11.16
C GLU A 161 6.22 -8.65 12.40
N TRP A 162 5.07 -8.15 12.83
CA TRP A 162 5.02 -7.31 14.03
C TRP A 162 5.27 -8.10 15.31
N GLU A 163 4.86 -9.38 15.37
CA GLU A 163 5.15 -10.27 16.50
C GLU A 163 6.65 -10.57 16.60
N GLU A 164 7.33 -10.77 15.47
CA GLU A 164 8.78 -10.94 15.39
C GLU A 164 9.51 -9.65 15.79
N ILE A 165 9.06 -8.48 15.32
CA ILE A 165 9.63 -7.19 15.76
C ILE A 165 9.43 -6.99 17.26
N ALA A 166 8.25 -7.32 17.80
CA ALA A 166 7.98 -7.22 19.23
C ALA A 166 8.83 -8.21 20.06
N ALA A 167 9.11 -9.41 19.54
CA ALA A 167 9.88 -10.44 20.22
C ALA A 167 11.41 -10.26 20.11
N PHE A 168 11.90 -9.80 18.95
CA PHE A 168 13.34 -9.76 18.62
C PHE A 168 13.93 -8.36 18.45
N GLY A 169 13.11 -7.30 18.38
CA GLY A 169 13.56 -5.91 18.19
C GLY A 169 14.39 -5.32 19.36
N GLY A 170 14.71 -6.13 20.38
CA GLY A 170 15.41 -5.72 21.59
C GLY A 170 16.94 -5.81 21.56
N ARG A 171 17.62 -5.74 20.41
CA ARG A 171 19.09 -5.65 20.36
C ARG A 171 19.57 -4.23 20.04
N GLY A 172 19.43 -3.34 21.02
CA GLY A 172 20.09 -2.04 21.02
C GLY A 172 19.12 -0.87 20.80
N TYR A 173 19.05 -0.01 21.81
CA TYR A 173 18.31 1.25 21.88
C TYR A 173 16.84 1.18 22.30
N GLN A 174 16.64 1.64 23.54
CA GLN A 174 15.41 2.09 24.22
C GLN A 174 14.15 1.21 24.10
N LYS A 175 13.93 0.55 25.23
CA LYS A 175 12.78 -0.23 25.65
C LYS A 175 11.48 0.60 25.61
N ASP A 176 10.77 0.57 24.48
CA ASP A 176 9.31 0.72 24.50
C ASP A 176 8.74 -0.70 24.57
N SER A 177 8.66 -1.20 25.80
CA SER A 177 8.19 -2.56 26.09
C SER A 177 6.75 -2.76 25.59
N GLY A 178 6.56 -3.64 24.61
CA GLY A 178 5.24 -4.09 24.18
C GLY A 178 4.54 -3.17 23.17
N ILE A 179 5.21 -2.82 22.05
CA ILE A 179 4.56 -2.16 20.92
C ILE A 179 3.62 -3.18 20.25
N GLN A 180 2.42 -3.33 20.81
CA GLN A 180 1.29 -3.84 20.06
C GLN A 180 0.92 -2.76 19.04
N PRO A 181 0.94 -3.06 17.74
CA PRO A 181 0.51 -2.09 16.76
C PRO A 181 -0.97 -1.75 17.00
N ASP A 182 -1.24 -0.45 17.08
CA ASP A 182 -2.57 0.12 17.27
C ASP A 182 -3.01 0.96 16.07
N THR A 183 -2.11 1.16 15.10
CA THR A 183 -2.26 2.13 14.02
C THR A 183 -2.20 1.45 12.65
N ILE A 184 -3.27 1.61 11.86
CA ILE A 184 -3.40 1.16 10.47
C ILE A 184 -3.12 2.34 9.53
N VAL A 185 -2.40 2.07 8.45
CA VAL A 185 -2.11 3.02 7.37
C VAL A 185 -2.72 2.49 6.08
N LEU A 186 -3.61 3.27 5.48
CA LEU A 186 -4.24 3.00 4.19
C LEU A 186 -3.76 4.01 3.16
N LYS A 187 -3.31 3.53 2.00
CA LYS A 187 -2.83 4.34 0.88
C LYS A 187 -3.61 4.05 -0.40
N GLY A 188 -3.66 5.05 -1.30
CA GLY A 188 -4.33 4.90 -2.60
C GLY A 188 -5.85 5.01 -2.61
N LEU A 189 -6.48 5.45 -1.50
CA LEU A 189 -7.94 5.58 -1.40
C LEU A 189 -8.46 6.77 -2.22
N PRO A 190 -9.61 6.70 -2.92
CA PRO A 190 -10.12 7.83 -3.69
C PRO A 190 -10.61 8.95 -2.77
N SER A 191 -10.00 10.13 -2.84
CA SER A 191 -10.29 11.24 -1.91
C SER A 191 -11.77 11.64 -1.91
N ARG A 192 -12.41 11.63 -3.09
CA ARG A 192 -13.84 11.95 -3.29
C ARG A 192 -14.80 10.98 -2.61
N TRP A 193 -14.37 9.76 -2.27
CA TRP A 193 -15.23 8.80 -1.56
C TRP A 193 -15.31 9.11 -0.07
N PHE A 194 -14.32 9.84 0.44
CA PHE A 194 -14.22 10.28 1.82
C PHE A 194 -14.55 11.77 1.98
N ALA A 195 -14.97 12.45 0.92
CA ALA A 195 -15.35 13.86 0.94
C ALA A 195 -16.79 14.05 1.47
N GLU A 196 -17.02 15.09 2.26
CA GLU A 196 -18.35 15.43 2.79
C GLU A 196 -19.26 16.06 1.74
N THR A 197 -18.68 16.89 0.87
CA THR A 197 -19.42 17.51 -0.24
C THR A 197 -19.02 16.90 -1.57
N ARG A 198 -19.98 16.74 -2.49
CA ARG A 198 -19.75 16.15 -3.83
C ARG A 198 -18.77 16.95 -4.71
N VAL A 199 -18.44 18.18 -4.28
CA VAL A 199 -17.60 19.13 -5.04
C VAL A 199 -16.21 19.32 -4.43
N SER A 200 -15.96 18.88 -3.19
CA SER A 200 -14.64 19.01 -2.57
C SER A 200 -13.73 17.84 -2.96
N PRO A 201 -12.51 18.09 -3.48
CA PRO A 201 -11.51 17.04 -3.70
C PRO A 201 -10.85 16.59 -2.39
N LYS A 202 -11.05 17.34 -1.30
CA LYS A 202 -10.44 17.08 0.00
C LYS A 202 -11.22 15.99 0.76
N PRO A 203 -10.54 14.95 1.25
CA PRO A 203 -11.16 13.95 2.10
C PRO A 203 -11.53 14.58 3.47
N SER A 204 -12.68 14.20 4.01
CA SER A 204 -13.18 14.65 5.31
C SER A 204 -12.75 13.69 6.42
N VAL A 205 -12.22 14.26 7.49
CA VAL A 205 -11.90 13.52 8.73
C VAL A 205 -13.17 12.94 9.34
N LEU A 206 -14.30 13.67 9.28
CA LEU A 206 -15.58 13.21 9.84
C LEU A 206 -16.12 11.98 9.11
N VAL A 207 -16.18 12.03 7.77
CA VAL A 207 -16.66 10.89 6.96
C VAL A 207 -15.77 9.67 7.18
N SER A 208 -14.45 9.88 7.18
CA SER A 208 -13.48 8.82 7.46
C SER A 208 -13.67 8.25 8.87
N HIS A 209 -13.87 9.10 9.88
CA HIS A 209 -14.13 8.66 11.25
C HIS A 209 -15.39 7.80 11.34
N THR A 210 -16.49 8.22 10.72
CA THR A 210 -17.75 7.47 10.64
C THR A 210 -17.54 6.08 10.03
N ILE A 211 -16.85 6.01 8.89
CA ILE A 211 -16.56 4.73 8.21
C ILE A 211 -15.70 3.82 9.09
N PHE A 212 -14.61 4.32 9.67
CA PHE A 212 -13.69 3.49 10.44
C PHE A 212 -14.19 3.16 11.86
N SER A 213 -15.13 3.95 12.39
CA SER A 213 -15.78 3.69 13.69
C SER A 213 -16.61 2.41 13.69
N MET A 214 -16.91 1.88 12.50
CA MET A 214 -17.56 0.58 12.32
C MET A 214 -16.67 -0.58 12.77
N PHE A 215 -15.34 -0.43 12.68
CA PHE A 215 -14.40 -1.48 13.08
C PHE A 215 -14.04 -1.44 14.56
N GLY A 216 -14.20 -0.28 15.22
CA GLY A 216 -13.88 -0.13 16.64
C GLY A 216 -13.80 1.32 17.08
N GLU A 217 -13.39 1.51 18.33
CA GLU A 217 -13.21 2.84 18.92
C GLU A 217 -11.90 3.47 18.45
N ILE A 218 -12.00 4.63 17.80
CA ILE A 218 -10.88 5.35 17.21
C ILE A 218 -10.32 6.31 18.25
N ARG A 219 -9.01 6.21 18.52
CA ARG A 219 -8.28 7.14 19.38
C ARG A 219 -7.84 8.37 18.62
N ASN A 220 -7.15 8.17 17.51
CA ASN A 220 -6.68 9.24 16.62
C ASN A 220 -6.94 8.86 15.17
N LEU A 221 -7.30 9.84 14.35
CA LEU A 221 -7.47 9.70 12.91
C LEU A 221 -6.77 10.85 12.21
N ASP A 222 -5.96 10.52 11.22
CA ASP A 222 -5.38 11.51 10.32
C ASP A 222 -5.72 11.17 8.87
N VAL A 223 -6.03 12.21 8.11
CA VAL A 223 -6.46 12.10 6.71
C VAL A 223 -5.66 13.13 5.92
N ALA A 224 -4.74 12.63 5.10
CA ALA A 224 -3.87 13.44 4.27
C ALA A 224 -4.07 13.13 2.79
N GLU A 225 -3.74 14.08 1.92
CA GLU A 225 -3.55 13.79 0.50
C GLU A 225 -2.34 12.85 0.34
N ASP A 226 -2.45 11.83 -0.51
CA ASP A 226 -1.38 10.87 -0.73
C ASP A 226 -0.32 11.49 -1.66
N ASN A 227 0.50 12.37 -1.08
CA ASN A 227 1.53 13.12 -1.79
C ASN A 227 2.92 12.44 -1.76
N ASN A 228 3.02 11.23 -1.17
CA ASN A 228 4.28 10.48 -1.10
C ASN A 228 4.42 9.52 -2.30
N ILE A 229 4.79 10.10 -3.43
CA ILE A 229 5.61 9.46 -4.45
C ILE A 229 7.06 9.87 -4.15
N GLY A 230 7.93 8.89 -3.89
CA GLY A 230 9.23 9.22 -3.34
C GLY A 230 10.13 8.03 -3.07
N LYS A 231 10.68 7.48 -4.15
CA LYS A 231 11.96 6.77 -4.23
C LYS A 231 12.07 5.50 -3.39
N ASP A 232 11.88 4.35 -4.04
CA ASP A 232 12.97 3.37 -4.05
C ASP A 232 12.93 2.51 -5.31
N VAL A 233 14.08 2.55 -6.01
CA VAL A 233 14.55 1.69 -7.11
C VAL A 233 13.68 1.60 -8.37
N GLY A 234 13.99 2.48 -9.32
CA GLY A 234 14.15 2.07 -10.71
C GLY A 234 12.89 1.69 -11.50
N GLY A 235 11.98 2.64 -11.72
CA GLY A 235 11.08 2.62 -12.87
C GLY A 235 9.62 2.85 -12.52
N ASP A 236 9.23 4.13 -12.58
CA ASP A 236 7.91 4.70 -12.83
C ASP A 236 6.72 3.97 -12.17
N GLU A 237 6.28 4.58 -11.06
CA GLU A 237 5.35 4.09 -10.06
C GLU A 237 3.96 3.74 -10.61
N GLY A 238 3.22 2.96 -9.81
CA GLY A 238 1.81 2.66 -10.02
C GLY A 238 0.99 3.93 -10.21
N ASN A 239 -0.19 3.78 -10.80
CA ASN A 239 -1.07 4.83 -11.31
C ASN A 239 -1.69 5.75 -10.22
N PHE A 240 -0.91 6.24 -9.28
CA PHE A 240 -1.36 7.20 -8.28
C PHE A 240 -1.26 8.59 -8.89
N ILE A 241 -2.37 9.08 -9.45
CA ILE A 241 -2.46 10.47 -9.88
C ILE A 241 -2.48 11.30 -8.58
N SER A 242 -1.34 11.92 -8.26
CA SER A 242 -1.18 12.79 -7.09
C SER A 242 -2.33 13.80 -7.02
N GLY A 243 -3.00 13.87 -5.86
CA GLY A 243 -4.15 14.75 -5.61
C GLY A 243 -5.55 14.14 -5.79
N LEU A 244 -5.68 12.95 -6.39
CA LEU A 244 -6.97 12.23 -6.44
C LEU A 244 -7.11 11.13 -5.38
N GLN A 245 -6.01 10.79 -4.72
CA GLN A 245 -5.96 9.77 -3.69
C GLN A 245 -5.55 10.36 -2.34
N CYS A 246 -6.08 9.76 -1.28
CA CYS A 246 -5.79 10.10 0.09
C CYS A 246 -5.12 8.93 0.82
N LYS A 247 -4.29 9.30 1.78
CA LYS A 247 -3.74 8.43 2.79
C LYS A 247 -4.53 8.63 4.08
N ILE A 248 -5.02 7.55 4.66
CA ILE A 248 -5.74 7.57 5.93
C ILE A 248 -4.93 6.78 6.96
N VAL A 249 -4.68 7.38 8.12
CA VAL A 249 -4.00 6.74 9.23
C VAL A 249 -4.96 6.69 10.41
N VAL A 250 -5.30 5.48 10.85
CA VAL A 250 -6.28 5.24 11.90
C VAL A 250 -5.60 4.58 13.08
N ARG A 251 -5.69 5.17 14.28
CA ARG A 251 -5.28 4.54 15.53
C ARG A 251 -6.50 4.12 16.32
N PHE A 252 -6.56 2.84 16.68
CA PHE A 252 -7.60 2.28 17.52
C PHE A 252 -7.22 2.31 19.00
N GLU A 253 -8.24 2.30 19.87
CA GLU A 253 -8.02 2.20 21.31
C GLU A 253 -7.71 0.75 21.74
N LYS A 254 -8.39 -0.22 21.13
CA LYS A 254 -8.24 -1.65 21.45
C LYS A 254 -7.44 -2.36 20.36
N HIS A 255 -6.45 -3.16 20.75
CA HIS A 255 -5.66 -3.96 19.82
C HIS A 255 -6.48 -5.03 19.09
N LYS A 256 -7.55 -5.53 19.71
CA LYS A 256 -8.50 -6.46 19.06
C LYS A 256 -9.18 -5.79 17.86
N ASP A 257 -9.65 -4.56 18.04
CA ASP A 257 -10.31 -3.79 16.99
C ASP A 257 -9.35 -3.50 15.83
N PHE A 258 -8.08 -3.17 16.15
CA PHE A 258 -7.00 -3.06 15.16
C PHE A 258 -6.83 -4.36 14.35
N CYS A 259 -6.71 -5.51 15.01
CA CYS A 259 -6.51 -6.79 14.34
C CYS A 259 -7.70 -7.14 13.42
N ASN A 260 -8.91 -6.89 13.91
CA ASN A 260 -10.14 -7.15 13.16
C ASN A 260 -10.27 -6.24 11.95
N ALA A 261 -10.00 -4.94 12.14
CA ALA A 261 -10.00 -3.97 11.05
C ALA A 261 -8.97 -4.34 9.98
N LEU A 262 -7.75 -4.68 10.41
CA LEU A 262 -6.67 -5.03 9.49
C LEU A 262 -6.99 -6.31 8.71
N ASN A 263 -7.50 -7.34 9.39
CA ASN A 263 -7.94 -8.57 8.75
C ASN A 263 -9.09 -8.31 7.75
N ALA A 264 -10.06 -7.47 8.13
CA ALA A 264 -11.20 -7.14 7.29
C ALA A 264 -10.84 -6.30 6.05
N LEU A 265 -9.82 -5.44 6.16
CA LEU A 265 -9.34 -4.59 5.07
C LEU A 265 -8.37 -5.34 4.15
N SER A 266 -7.61 -6.32 4.68
CA SER A 266 -6.71 -7.15 3.89
C SER A 266 -7.48 -8.02 2.89
N GLY A 267 -7.00 -8.10 1.64
CA GLY A 267 -7.66 -8.90 0.60
C GLY A 267 -9.05 -8.40 0.22
N ARG A 268 -9.39 -7.13 0.47
CA ARG A 268 -10.64 -6.51 0.02
C ARG A 268 -10.38 -5.21 -0.74
N SER A 269 -11.37 -4.79 -1.53
CA SER A 269 -11.39 -3.54 -2.30
C SER A 269 -12.61 -2.73 -1.92
N LEU A 270 -12.55 -1.41 -2.03
CA LEU A 270 -13.73 -0.58 -1.77
C LEU A 270 -14.57 -0.48 -3.03
N GLN A 271 -15.88 -0.60 -2.88
CA GLN A 271 -16.89 -0.32 -3.89
C GLN A 271 -17.84 0.74 -3.35
N LYS A 272 -18.23 1.69 -4.19
CA LYS A 272 -19.29 2.65 -3.86
C LYS A 272 -20.64 2.13 -4.34
N LEU A 273 -21.67 2.25 -3.51
CA LEU A 273 -23.04 1.89 -3.83
C LEU A 273 -23.51 2.60 -5.11
N GLY A 274 -24.09 1.83 -6.03
CA GLY A 274 -24.54 2.35 -7.33
C GLY A 274 -23.40 2.63 -8.33
N SER A 275 -22.15 2.34 -7.97
CA SER A 275 -20.99 2.45 -8.85
C SER A 275 -20.41 1.08 -9.18
N ARG A 276 -19.99 0.91 -10.42
CA ARG A 276 -19.15 -0.23 -10.85
C ARG A 276 -17.67 0.00 -10.54
N LEU A 277 -17.31 1.21 -10.09
CA LEU A 277 -15.92 1.54 -9.76
C LEU A 277 -15.49 0.84 -8.48
N LEU A 278 -14.36 0.16 -8.58
CA LEU A 278 -13.66 -0.46 -7.48
C LEU A 278 -12.37 0.30 -7.23
N ALA A 279 -12.08 0.56 -5.96
CA ALA A 279 -10.85 1.20 -5.55
C ALA A 279 -9.99 0.18 -4.82
N ASP A 280 -8.86 -0.13 -5.43
CA ASP A 280 -7.82 -0.89 -4.78
C ASP A 280 -6.95 0.03 -3.93
N TYR A 281 -6.62 -0.42 -2.72
CA TYR A 281 -5.83 0.31 -1.73
C TYR A 281 -4.79 -0.64 -1.14
N ASP A 282 -3.71 -0.06 -0.63
CA ASP A 282 -2.67 -0.79 0.07
C ASP A 282 -2.82 -0.56 1.58
N VAL A 283 -2.90 -1.66 2.33
CA VAL A 283 -3.02 -1.67 3.79
C VAL A 283 -1.70 -2.06 4.42
N THR A 284 -1.22 -1.26 5.36
CA THR A 284 -0.05 -1.59 6.18
C THR A 284 -0.29 -1.17 7.62
N TRP A 285 0.54 -1.65 8.53
CA TRP A 285 0.57 -1.17 9.92
C TRP A 285 1.73 -0.19 10.13
N ASP A 286 1.63 0.64 11.16
CA ASP A 286 2.61 1.67 11.47
C ASP A 286 3.85 1.09 12.19
N LYS A 287 4.98 1.00 11.48
CA LYS A 287 6.26 0.50 12.01
C LYS A 287 7.03 1.57 12.79
N ASP A 288 6.88 2.82 12.39
CA ASP A 288 7.74 3.92 12.85
C ASP A 288 7.10 4.73 13.98
N GLY A 289 5.81 4.53 14.26
CA GLY A 289 5.09 5.31 15.27
C GLY A 289 4.67 6.68 14.74
N TYR A 290 3.97 6.72 13.60
CA TYR A 290 3.42 7.89 12.92
C TYR A 290 2.94 8.99 13.87
N PHE A 291 1.98 8.71 14.77
CA PHE A 291 1.51 9.74 15.71
C PHE A 291 2.44 9.97 16.91
N ARG A 292 3.34 9.04 17.25
CA ARG A 292 4.37 9.26 18.30
C ARG A 292 5.41 10.26 17.78
N ASN A 293 5.81 10.10 16.52
CA ASN A 293 6.76 10.96 15.84
C ASN A 293 6.14 12.28 15.37
N ALA A 294 4.86 12.31 15.00
CA ALA A 294 4.18 13.56 14.65
C ALA A 294 4.23 14.56 15.82
N ARG A 295 4.04 14.10 17.05
CA ARG A 295 4.18 14.95 18.25
C ARG A 295 5.60 15.50 18.43
N ASN A 296 6.61 14.72 18.05
CA ASN A 296 8.01 15.14 18.08
C ASN A 296 8.37 16.07 16.91
N GLN A 297 7.78 15.86 15.73
CA GLN A 297 7.98 16.70 14.55
C GLN A 297 7.33 18.07 14.70
N THR A 298 6.15 18.18 15.32
CA THR A 298 5.55 19.49 15.64
C THR A 298 6.46 20.26 16.60
N GLY A 299 7.00 19.59 17.63
CA GLY A 299 7.97 20.23 18.55
C GLY A 299 9.30 20.61 17.91
N VAL A 300 9.79 19.86 16.92
CA VAL A 300 11.00 20.21 16.15
C VAL A 300 10.72 21.36 15.17
N ARG A 301 9.54 21.37 14.54
CA ARG A 301 9.10 22.43 13.62
C ARG A 301 8.84 23.76 14.36
N ASP A 302 8.28 23.70 15.56
CA ASP A 302 8.11 24.85 16.45
C ASP A 302 9.46 25.37 16.97
N ARG A 303 10.42 24.48 17.29
CA ARG A 303 11.78 24.89 17.65
C ARG A 303 12.56 25.48 16.48
N LEU A 304 12.34 24.99 15.26
CA LEU A 304 12.94 25.55 14.05
C LEU A 304 12.30 26.90 13.68
N ALA A 305 11.00 27.07 13.92
CA ALA A 305 10.28 28.32 13.75
C ALA A 305 10.76 29.38 14.75
N LEU A 306 10.86 29.04 16.04
CA LEU A 306 11.44 29.91 17.08
C LEU A 306 12.92 30.22 16.83
N ALA A 307 13.69 29.27 16.29
CA ALA A 307 15.06 29.53 15.86
C ALA A 307 15.08 30.52 14.68
N ASN A 308 14.29 30.32 13.62
CA ASN A 308 14.28 31.25 12.49
C ASN A 308 13.78 32.66 12.84
N GLU A 309 12.86 32.79 13.81
CA GLU A 309 12.44 34.08 14.36
C GLU A 309 13.59 34.74 15.16
N SER A 310 14.29 33.98 16.01
CA SER A 310 15.47 34.46 16.75
C SER A 310 16.64 34.91 15.86
N TRP A 311 16.76 34.36 14.65
CA TRP A 311 17.81 34.76 13.70
C TRP A 311 17.39 35.95 12.82
N SER A 312 16.10 36.17 12.58
CA SER A 312 15.61 37.36 11.89
C SER A 312 15.68 38.61 12.75
N GLU A 313 15.47 38.49 14.07
CA GLU A 313 15.50 39.63 15.00
C GLU A 313 16.91 40.22 15.22
N ARG A 314 17.97 39.47 14.88
CA ARG A 314 19.37 39.97 14.97
C ARG A 314 19.85 40.72 13.73
N VAL A 315 19.04 40.81 12.66
CA VAL A 315 19.46 41.43 11.38
C VAL A 315 18.96 42.88 11.24
N GLU A 316 18.04 43.35 12.07
CA GLU A 316 17.51 44.73 12.02
C GLU A 316 18.04 45.64 13.14
N ALA A 317 19.36 45.71 13.32
CA ALA A 317 19.99 46.82 14.05
C ALA A 317 20.61 47.82 13.04
N PRO A 318 20.21 49.10 13.01
CA PRO A 318 20.71 50.06 12.02
C PRO A 318 22.21 50.34 12.20
N ARG A 319 22.99 50.05 11.16
CA ARG A 319 24.40 50.40 11.05
C ARG A 319 24.55 51.91 10.85
N SER A 320 25.05 52.60 11.88
CA SER A 320 25.63 53.94 11.73
C SER A 320 27.09 53.84 11.28
N ARG A 321 27.45 54.65 10.29
CA ARG A 321 28.76 54.76 9.62
C ARG A 321 29.86 55.23 10.58
N SER A 322 31.07 54.70 10.40
CA SER A 322 32.27 55.52 10.34
C SER A 322 33.30 54.89 9.41
N TYR A 323 33.65 55.65 8.37
CA TYR A 323 34.84 55.41 7.54
C TYR A 323 36.10 55.57 8.39
N ASN A 324 37.12 54.76 8.11
CA ASN A 324 38.51 55.22 8.12
C ASN A 324 39.37 54.32 7.24
N TYR A 325 40.03 54.96 6.27
CA TYR A 325 41.07 54.44 5.40
C TYR A 325 42.39 54.38 6.18
N SER A 326 43.13 53.28 6.08
CA SER A 326 44.60 53.34 6.07
C SER A 326 45.17 52.13 5.32
N HIS A 327 45.91 52.47 4.28
CA HIS A 327 46.73 51.64 3.39
C HIS A 327 47.91 51.01 4.15
N VAL A 328 48.40 49.83 3.71
CA VAL A 328 49.81 49.48 3.44
C VAL A 328 49.96 47.97 3.13
N ASP A 329 50.31 47.70 1.87
CA ASP A 329 51.20 46.69 1.27
C ASP A 329 51.50 45.32 1.91
N GLY A 330 51.59 44.31 1.01
CA GLY A 330 52.69 43.33 1.11
C GLY A 330 52.38 41.85 0.84
N GLN A 331 52.37 41.46 -0.44
CA GLN A 331 52.98 40.24 -1.00
C GLN A 331 52.73 38.80 -0.45
N ARG A 332 52.33 37.96 -1.42
CA ARG A 332 52.91 36.66 -1.87
C ARG A 332 52.34 35.30 -1.41
N LYS A 333 51.88 34.60 -2.46
CA LYS A 333 51.71 33.17 -2.74
C LYS A 333 52.61 32.18 -1.97
N ARG A 334 52.03 31.04 -1.56
CA ARG A 334 52.42 29.70 -2.07
C ARG A 334 51.46 28.60 -1.61
N PHE A 335 51.08 27.73 -2.55
CA PHE A 335 50.62 26.37 -2.29
C PHE A 335 51.80 25.49 -1.86
N LYS A 336 51.53 24.48 -1.04
CA LYS A 336 52.37 23.29 -0.88
C LYS A 336 51.50 22.03 -0.81
N GLU A 337 52.12 20.97 -1.33
CA GLU A 337 51.65 19.62 -1.66
C GLU A 337 50.80 18.89 -0.62
#